data_AF-E1WZV1-F1
#
_entry.id   AF-E1WZV1-F1
#
_cell.length_a   1.000
_cell.length_b   1.000
_cell.length_c   1.000
_cell.angle_alpha   90.00
_cell.angle_beta   90.00
_cell.angle_gamma   90.00
#
_symmetry.space_group_name_H-M   'P 1'
#
loop_
_entity.id
_entity.type
_entity.pdbx_description
1 polymer ?
#
loop_
_entity_poly.entity_id
_entity_poly.type
_entity_poly.pdbx_seq_one_letter_code
_entity_poly.pdbx_strand_id
1 'polypeptide(L)'
;MSTDNDKKKEYDFGELKEFNLQEIEEEVLNESIYIDVFAGSDVRFKENINPLSDAMKGIASLNAYTYNYKTEEFPENKFSQREQIGVMAQELESVFPQAVAEDEKGMKYVNYSMLTPILLEAVKELNKKVEDQQAQIEVLLKKVK
;
A
#
# COMPACT_ATOMS: atom_id res chain seq x y z
N MET A 1 -34.84 15.73 -22.32
CA MET A 1 -34.76 15.16 -20.96
C MET A 1 -33.45 15.64 -20.37
N SER A 2 -33.51 16.68 -19.54
CA SER A 2 -32.33 17.26 -18.89
C SER A 2 -31.90 16.33 -17.77
N THR A 3 -30.70 15.77 -17.86
CA THR A 3 -30.13 14.89 -16.83
C THR A 3 -29.81 15.73 -15.58
N ASP A 4 -30.24 15.23 -14.43
CA ASP A 4 -30.32 15.88 -13.12
C ASP A 4 -28.94 16.14 -12.44
N ASN A 5 -27.87 16.27 -13.23
CA ASN A 5 -26.47 16.32 -12.74
C ASN A 5 -26.03 17.69 -12.21
N ASP A 6 -26.74 18.78 -12.53
CA ASP A 6 -26.39 20.14 -12.07
C ASP A 6 -27.02 20.51 -10.72
N LYS A 7 -27.82 19.62 -10.11
CA LYS A 7 -28.40 19.90 -8.80
C LYS A 7 -27.42 19.53 -7.71
N LYS A 8 -26.82 20.56 -7.09
CA LYS A 8 -26.11 20.46 -5.82
C LYS A 8 -26.97 19.70 -4.82
N LYS A 9 -26.47 18.56 -4.36
CA LYS A 9 -27.08 17.77 -3.28
C LYS A 9 -26.29 18.08 -2.02
N GLU A 10 -27.02 18.45 -0.97
CA GLU A 10 -26.44 18.73 0.33
C GLU A 10 -26.03 17.41 0.98
N TYR A 11 -24.73 17.22 1.17
CA TYR A 11 -24.14 16.07 1.86
C TYR A 11 -23.29 16.58 3.01
N ASP A 12 -23.50 16.04 4.21
CA ASP A 12 -22.75 16.45 5.41
C ASP A 12 -21.45 15.63 5.53
N PHE A 13 -20.37 16.15 4.95
CA PHE A 13 -19.01 15.61 5.04
C PHE A 13 -18.08 16.62 5.74
N GLY A 14 -18.27 16.82 7.05
CA GLY A 14 -17.42 17.73 7.83
C GLY A 14 -17.75 19.22 7.59
N GLU A 15 -16.76 20.07 7.33
CA GLU A 15 -16.98 21.51 7.11
C GLU A 15 -17.46 21.85 5.68
N LEU A 16 -17.51 20.86 4.78
CA LEU A 16 -17.85 21.05 3.38
C LEU A 16 -19.36 20.86 3.18
N LYS A 17 -20.03 21.91 2.71
CA LYS A 17 -21.50 21.98 2.67
C LYS A 17 -22.10 21.80 1.27
N GLU A 18 -21.33 22.00 0.20
CA GLU A 18 -21.82 21.84 -1.17
C GLU A 18 -20.70 21.43 -2.13
N PHE A 19 -20.96 20.41 -2.94
CA PHE A 19 -20.18 20.07 -4.14
C PHE A 19 -21.13 19.60 -5.24
N ASN A 20 -20.75 19.78 -6.50
CA ASN A 20 -21.41 19.12 -7.63
C ASN A 20 -20.62 17.89 -8.10
N LEU A 21 -21.27 16.94 -8.79
CA LEU A 21 -20.62 15.68 -9.19
C LEU A 21 -19.41 15.89 -10.10
N GLN A 22 -19.41 16.90 -10.95
CA GLN A 22 -18.30 17.21 -11.85
C GLN A 22 -17.10 17.81 -11.10
N GLU A 23 -17.34 18.66 -10.11
CA GLU A 23 -16.30 19.19 -9.22
C GLU A 23 -15.70 18.09 -8.35
N ILE A 24 -16.52 17.17 -7.83
CA ILE A 24 -16.03 15.97 -7.12
C ILE A 24 -15.21 15.12 -8.08
N GLU A 25 -15.71 14.83 -9.28
CA GLU A 25 -14.96 14.05 -10.27
C GLU A 25 -13.64 14.74 -10.63
N GLU A 26 -13.61 16.05 -10.84
CA GLU A 26 -12.38 16.79 -11.12
C GLU A 26 -11.41 16.83 -9.93
N GLU A 27 -11.86 17.09 -8.70
CA GLU A 27 -11.00 17.07 -7.50
C GLU A 27 -10.53 15.66 -7.14
N VAL A 28 -11.39 14.66 -7.27
CA VAL A 28 -11.05 13.25 -7.01
C VAL A 28 -10.10 12.70 -8.08
N LEU A 29 -10.30 13.08 -9.35
CA LEU A 29 -9.40 12.68 -10.43
C LEU A 29 -8.08 13.46 -10.43
N ASN A 30 -8.08 14.73 -10.01
CA ASN A 30 -6.88 15.57 -10.00
C ASN A 30 -6.11 15.56 -8.68
N GLU A 31 -6.74 15.31 -7.53
CA GLU A 31 -6.09 15.41 -6.21
C GLU A 31 -6.20 14.19 -5.28
N SER A 32 -7.08 13.18 -5.48
CA SER A 32 -7.05 12.00 -4.57
C SER A 32 -7.85 10.75 -4.96
N ILE A 33 -7.17 9.60 -4.88
CA ILE A 33 -7.68 8.29 -4.40
C ILE A 33 -8.39 7.37 -5.42
N TYR A 34 -8.85 7.81 -6.60
CA TYR A 34 -9.38 6.85 -7.61
C TYR A 34 -8.31 6.09 -8.42
N ILE A 35 -7.04 6.52 -8.35
CA ILE A 35 -5.92 5.76 -8.95
C ILE A 35 -5.69 4.43 -8.23
N ASP A 36 -6.03 4.28 -6.96
CA ASP A 36 -5.81 3.01 -6.25
C ASP A 36 -6.80 1.90 -6.67
N VAL A 37 -7.96 2.24 -7.26
CA VAL A 37 -8.89 1.21 -7.79
C VAL A 37 -8.48 0.76 -9.19
N PHE A 38 -7.93 1.65 -10.02
CA PHE A 38 -7.31 1.33 -11.32
C PHE A 38 -6.08 2.21 -11.58
N ALA A 39 -4.90 1.76 -11.18
CA ALA A 39 -3.65 2.47 -11.42
C ALA A 39 -3.15 2.23 -12.85
N GLY A 40 -2.82 3.30 -13.58
CA GLY A 40 -2.19 3.20 -14.90
C GLY A 40 -0.85 2.47 -14.82
N SER A 41 -0.76 1.26 -15.39
CA SER A 41 0.42 0.38 -15.26
C SER A 41 1.01 -0.08 -16.59
N ASP A 42 0.53 0.48 -17.72
CA ASP A 42 1.06 0.24 -19.06
C ASP A 42 2.55 0.61 -19.14
N VAL A 43 3.34 -0.17 -19.88
CA VAL A 43 4.79 0.05 -20.02
C VAL A 43 5.11 1.44 -20.59
N ARG A 44 4.22 2.03 -21.39
CA ARG A 44 4.40 3.37 -21.96
C ARG A 44 4.31 4.49 -20.91
N PHE A 45 3.78 4.21 -19.73
CA PHE A 45 3.71 5.17 -18.62
C PHE A 45 4.92 5.08 -17.68
N LYS A 46 5.90 4.23 -17.98
CA LYS A 46 7.03 3.94 -17.10
C LYS A 46 8.35 4.12 -17.85
N GLU A 47 9.32 4.69 -17.17
CA GLU A 47 10.71 4.79 -17.60
C GLU A 47 11.63 4.24 -16.51
N ASN A 48 12.90 3.97 -16.84
CA ASN A 48 13.90 3.46 -15.89
C ASN A 48 13.47 2.16 -15.17
N ILE A 49 12.87 1.23 -15.92
CA ILE A 49 12.28 -0.01 -15.41
C ILE A 49 13.39 -0.99 -15.00
N ASN A 50 13.46 -1.33 -13.72
CA ASN A 50 14.35 -2.34 -13.16
C ASN A 50 13.54 -3.40 -12.41
N PRO A 51 13.88 -4.70 -12.51
CA PRO A 51 13.30 -5.72 -11.64
C PRO A 51 13.57 -5.40 -10.17
N LEU A 52 12.59 -5.65 -9.31
CA LEU A 52 12.79 -5.62 -7.87
C LEU A 52 13.62 -6.86 -7.47
N SER A 53 14.58 -6.66 -6.56
CA SER A 53 15.39 -7.74 -5.99
C SER A 53 15.51 -7.58 -4.48
N ASP A 54 15.87 -8.67 -3.79
CA ASP A 54 16.03 -8.73 -2.33
C ASP A 54 14.73 -8.43 -1.56
N ALA A 55 13.58 -8.61 -2.22
CA ALA A 55 12.27 -8.31 -1.63
C ALA A 55 11.97 -9.22 -0.43
N MET A 56 12.31 -10.51 -0.54
CA MET A 56 12.15 -11.47 0.55
C MET A 56 12.99 -11.09 1.77
N LYS A 57 14.24 -10.66 1.54
CA LYS A 57 15.13 -10.24 2.62
C LYS A 57 14.56 -9.00 3.33
N GLY A 58 14.07 -8.03 2.57
CA GLY A 58 13.43 -6.85 3.11
C GLY A 58 12.21 -7.18 3.96
N ILE A 59 11.25 -7.91 3.39
CA ILE A 59 10.02 -8.32 4.10
C ILE A 59 10.33 -9.17 5.34
N ALA A 60 11.32 -10.08 5.27
CA ALA A 60 11.70 -10.92 6.41
C ALA A 60 12.29 -10.14 7.59
N SER A 61 12.71 -8.89 7.39
CA SER A 61 13.22 -8.02 8.47
C SER A 61 12.13 -7.18 9.14
N LEU A 62 10.92 -7.15 8.56
CA LEU A 62 9.79 -6.37 9.06
C LEU A 62 8.89 -7.22 9.96
N ASN A 63 8.18 -6.57 10.87
CA ASN A 63 7.16 -7.21 11.71
C ASN A 63 5.77 -6.68 11.38
N ALA A 64 4.77 -7.55 11.55
CA ALA A 64 3.37 -7.17 11.59
C ALA A 64 2.91 -7.06 13.05
N TYR A 65 2.12 -6.04 13.33
CA TYR A 65 1.66 -5.68 14.66
C TYR A 65 0.14 -5.61 14.70
N THR A 66 -0.45 -6.03 15.80
CA THR A 66 -1.77 -5.55 16.21
C THR A 66 -1.61 -4.30 17.05
N TYR A 67 -2.48 -3.30 16.88
CA TYR A 67 -2.42 -2.05 17.64
C TYR A 67 -3.79 -1.38 17.75
N ASN A 68 -3.91 -0.48 18.70
CA ASN A 68 -5.04 0.45 18.80
C ASN A 68 -4.52 1.86 18.55
N TYR A 69 -5.30 2.68 17.84
CA TYR A 69 -4.97 4.08 17.69
C TYR A 69 -5.18 4.84 19.00
N LYS A 70 -4.33 5.84 19.25
CA LYS A 70 -4.45 6.77 20.37
C LYS A 70 -5.53 7.82 20.06
N THR A 71 -6.79 7.40 20.01
CA THR A 71 -7.93 8.23 19.60
C THR A 71 -8.18 9.42 20.52
N GLU A 72 -7.78 9.35 21.79
CA GLU A 72 -7.87 10.46 22.74
C GLU A 72 -6.74 11.49 22.57
N GLU A 73 -5.54 11.07 22.16
CA GLU A 73 -4.39 11.96 21.94
C GLU A 73 -4.46 12.65 20.56
N PHE A 74 -5.13 12.02 19.58
CA PHE A 74 -5.28 12.50 18.20
C PHE A 74 -6.76 12.47 17.76
N PRO A 75 -7.66 13.22 18.42
CA PRO A 75 -9.09 13.20 18.15
C PRO A 75 -9.46 13.71 16.74
N GLU A 76 -8.64 14.60 16.17
CA GLU A 76 -8.83 15.19 14.84
C GLU A 76 -8.67 14.19 13.69
N ASN A 77 -7.89 13.13 13.91
CA ASN A 77 -7.61 12.11 12.90
C ASN A 77 -8.75 11.10 12.73
N LYS A 78 -9.76 11.11 13.61
CA LYS A 78 -10.95 10.23 13.55
C LYS A 78 -10.60 8.76 13.36
N PHE A 79 -9.55 8.28 14.02
CA PHE A 79 -9.10 6.90 13.89
C PHE A 79 -10.14 5.90 14.41
N SER A 80 -10.08 4.67 13.87
CA SER A 80 -10.88 3.54 14.34
C SER A 80 -10.59 3.24 15.81
N GLN A 81 -11.64 2.99 16.58
CA GLN A 81 -11.58 2.54 17.99
C GLN A 81 -11.38 1.01 18.10
N ARG A 82 -11.37 0.28 16.98
CA ARG A 82 -11.14 -1.17 16.96
C ARG A 82 -9.65 -1.46 16.85
N GLU A 83 -9.25 -2.63 17.31
CA GLU A 83 -7.91 -3.16 17.05
C GLU A 83 -7.66 -3.25 15.53
N GLN A 84 -6.46 -2.84 15.13
CA GLN A 84 -5.98 -2.80 13.77
C GLN A 84 -4.79 -3.74 13.62
N ILE A 85 -4.49 -4.13 12.37
CA ILE A 85 -3.29 -4.89 12.01
C ILE A 85 -2.52 -4.07 10.97
N GLY A 86 -1.20 -4.00 11.12
CA GLY A 86 -0.36 -3.29 10.16
C GLY A 86 1.13 -3.39 10.47
N VAL A 87 1.91 -2.48 9.89
CA VAL A 87 3.35 -2.36 10.08
C VAL A 87 3.71 -1.01 10.70
N MET A 88 4.91 -0.90 11.27
CA MET A 88 5.46 0.39 11.70
C MET A 88 6.08 1.10 10.50
N ALA A 89 5.65 2.33 10.22
CA ALA A 89 6.13 3.11 9.08
C ALA A 89 7.66 3.31 9.14
N GLN A 90 8.22 3.48 10.34
CA GLN A 90 9.64 3.69 10.56
C GLN A 90 10.47 2.44 10.24
N GLU A 91 9.96 1.23 10.56
CA GLU A 91 10.61 -0.02 10.17
C GLU A 91 10.55 -0.17 8.65
N LEU A 92 9.37 0.07 8.06
CA LEU A 92 9.16 -0.07 6.63
C LEU A 92 10.06 0.87 5.83
N GLU A 93 10.18 2.13 6.25
CA GLU A 93 11.01 3.14 5.58
C GLU A 93 12.48 2.74 5.52
N SER A 94 13.00 2.07 6.56
CA SER A 94 14.40 1.63 6.59
C SER A 94 14.75 0.59 5.51
N VAL A 95 13.72 -0.07 4.94
CA VAL A 95 13.85 -1.14 3.95
C VAL A 95 13.30 -0.72 2.59
N PHE A 96 12.12 -0.10 2.58
CA PHE A 96 11.36 0.32 1.40
C PHE A 96 10.90 1.78 1.57
N PRO A 97 11.82 2.76 1.51
CA PRO A 97 11.50 4.16 1.77
C PRO A 97 10.41 4.71 0.85
N GLN A 98 10.33 4.22 -0.40
CA GLN A 98 9.30 4.62 -1.36
C GLN A 98 7.87 4.26 -0.94
N ALA A 99 7.69 3.30 -0.02
CA ALA A 99 6.38 2.90 0.49
C ALA A 99 5.93 3.74 1.69
N VAL A 100 6.70 4.75 2.09
CA VAL A 100 6.41 5.63 3.22
C VAL A 100 6.40 7.09 2.77
N ALA A 101 5.37 7.81 3.18
CA ALA A 101 5.29 9.26 3.04
C ALA A 101 5.40 9.90 4.42
N GLU A 102 5.92 11.13 4.47
CA GLU A 102 6.03 11.94 5.68
C GLU A 102 5.32 13.27 5.45
N ASP A 103 4.50 13.72 6.40
CA ASP A 103 3.87 15.04 6.34
C ASP A 103 4.78 16.16 6.85
N GLU A 104 4.32 17.42 6.76
CA GLU A 104 5.07 18.59 7.23
C GLU A 104 5.37 18.58 8.74
N LYS A 105 4.67 17.74 9.52
CA LYS A 105 4.84 17.59 10.98
C LYS A 105 5.74 16.40 11.35
N GLY A 106 6.24 15.66 10.36
CA GLY A 106 7.06 14.47 10.57
C GLY A 106 6.27 13.19 10.86
N MET A 107 4.95 13.20 10.65
CA MET A 107 4.12 12.00 10.80
C MET A 107 4.25 11.13 9.56
N LYS A 108 4.45 9.83 9.76
CA LYS A 108 4.70 8.87 8.69
C LYS A 108 3.47 8.04 8.35
N TYR A 109 3.27 7.82 7.06
CA TYR A 109 2.13 7.13 6.48
C TYR A 109 2.62 6.03 5.54
N VAL A 110 1.94 4.89 5.53
CA VAL A 110 2.32 3.73 4.71
C VAL A 110 1.44 3.66 3.46
N ASN A 111 2.06 3.56 2.30
CA ASN A 111 1.41 3.16 1.06
C ASN A 111 1.32 1.63 1.00
N TYR A 112 0.21 1.08 1.51
CA TYR A 112 -0.02 -0.37 1.52
C TYR A 112 -0.15 -0.96 0.11
N SER A 113 -0.58 -0.19 -0.91
CA SER A 113 -0.64 -0.66 -2.30
C SER A 113 0.74 -1.04 -2.85
N MET A 114 1.80 -0.34 -2.43
CA MET A 114 3.17 -0.67 -2.82
C MET A 114 3.68 -1.98 -2.21
N LEU A 115 3.10 -2.46 -1.10
CA LEU A 115 3.47 -3.74 -0.52
C LEU A 115 3.07 -4.92 -1.42
N THR A 116 2.02 -4.80 -2.23
CA THR A 116 1.56 -5.89 -3.11
C THR A 116 2.64 -6.37 -4.11
N PRO A 117 3.25 -5.50 -4.95
CA PRO A 117 4.33 -5.93 -5.84
C PRO A 117 5.61 -6.34 -5.10
N ILE A 118 5.88 -5.79 -3.91
CA ILE A 118 7.00 -6.22 -3.05
C ILE A 118 6.78 -7.66 -2.59
N LEU A 119 5.59 -7.97 -2.06
CA LEU A 119 5.22 -9.30 -1.61
C LEU A 119 5.20 -10.31 -2.77
N LEU A 120 4.77 -9.89 -3.96
CA LEU A 120 4.85 -10.71 -5.18
C LEU A 120 6.28 -11.18 -5.44
N GLU A 121 7.25 -10.26 -5.44
CA GLU A 121 8.64 -10.64 -5.69
C GLU A 121 9.23 -11.45 -4.53
N ALA A 122 8.88 -11.13 -3.28
CA ALA A 122 9.30 -11.91 -2.12
C ALA A 122 8.82 -13.37 -2.19
N VAL A 123 7.58 -13.61 -2.65
CA VAL A 123 7.04 -14.97 -2.85
C VAL A 123 7.77 -15.70 -3.98
N LYS A 124 8.12 -15.01 -5.07
CA LYS A 124 8.91 -15.60 -6.17
C LYS A 124 10.31 -16.01 -5.70
N GLU A 125 10.99 -15.13 -4.96
CA GLU A 125 12.29 -15.42 -4.35
C GLU A 125 12.21 -16.60 -3.36
N LEU A 126 11.15 -16.65 -2.55
CA LEU A 126 10.89 -17.77 -1.64
C LEU A 126 10.67 -19.08 -2.39
N ASN A 127 9.83 -19.08 -3.44
CA ASN A 127 9.57 -20.26 -4.24
C ASN A 127 10.85 -20.80 -4.89
N LYS A 128 11.68 -19.91 -5.43
CA LYS A 128 12.99 -20.29 -5.98
C LYS A 128 13.86 -20.96 -4.93
N LYS A 129 13.90 -20.42 -3.70
CA LYS A 129 14.66 -21.02 -2.60
C LYS A 129 14.14 -22.42 -2.26
N VAL A 130 12.83 -22.64 -2.28
CA VAL A 130 12.22 -23.97 -2.06
C VAL A 130 12.62 -24.95 -3.16
N GLU A 131 12.55 -24.54 -4.43
CA GLU A 131 12.97 -25.38 -5.57
C GLU A 131 14.46 -25.76 -5.49
N ASP A 132 15.32 -24.79 -5.19
CA ASP A 132 16.76 -25.00 -5.05
C ASP A 132 17.07 -25.96 -3.88
N GLN A 133 16.35 -25.84 -2.76
CA GLN A 133 16.46 -26.77 -1.62
C GLN A 133 15.98 -28.18 -1.97
N GLN A 134 14.86 -28.30 -2.70
CA GLN A 134 14.31 -29.59 -3.12
C GLN A 134 15.29 -30.34 -4.03
N ALA A 135 15.92 -29.64 -4.98
CA ALA A 135 16.95 -30.21 -5.84
C ALA A 135 18.16 -30.73 -5.03
N GLN A 136 18.59 -29.99 -4.00
CA GLN A 136 19.67 -30.44 -3.11
C GLN A 136 19.28 -31.70 -2.33
N ILE A 137 18.05 -31.76 -1.81
CA ILE A 137 17.54 -32.94 -1.11
C ILE A 137 17.58 -34.17 -2.02
N GLU A 138 17.14 -34.06 -3.28
CA GLU A 138 17.18 -35.17 -4.23
C GLU A 138 18.60 -35.66 -4.53
N VAL A 139 19.55 -34.73 -4.66
CA VAL A 139 20.97 -35.07 -4.83
C VAL A 139 21.51 -35.80 -3.61
N LEU A 140 21.17 -35.35 -2.40
CA LEU A 140 21.60 -35.97 -1.16
C LEU A 140 20.98 -37.36 -0.97
N LEU A 141 19.69 -37.53 -1.27
CA LEU A 141 19.00 -38.82 -1.19
C LEU A 141 19.62 -39.88 -2.12
N LYS A 142 20.17 -39.47 -3.26
CA LYS A 142 20.91 -40.36 -4.18
C LYS A 142 22.27 -40.79 -3.63
N LYS A 143 22.86 -40.06 -2.68
CA LYS A 143 24.15 -40.38 -2.06
C LYS A 143 24.03 -41.28 -0.83
N VAL A 144 22.84 -41.36 -0.24
CA VAL A 144 22.54 -42.17 0.95
C VAL A 144 22.03 -43.58 0.58
N LYS A 145 21.60 -43.78 -0.68
CA LYS A 145 21.29 -45.08 -1.27
C LYS A 145 22.55 -45.69 -1.89
#